data_AF-A0A1A8GTQ1-F1
#
_entry.id   AF-A0A1A8GTQ1-F1
#
_cell.length_a   1.000
_cell.length_b   1.000
_cell.length_c   1.000
_cell.angle_alpha   90.00
_cell.angle_beta   90.00
_cell.angle_gamma   90.00
#
_symmetry.space_group_name_H-M   'P 1'
#
loop_
_entity.id
_entity.type
_entity.pdbx_description
1 polymer ?
#
loop_
_entity_poly.entity_id
_entity_poly.type
_entity_poly.pdbx_seq_one_letter_code
_entity_poly.pdbx_strand_id
1 'polypeptide(L)'
;MERKSPCSEQSKRKWVNDTHAGPCIYNPTCQKRSFAEGTKMKRTSVLKEVDSPKIIGPPHSRIRAHPAAQLVLHCDALTHADDDETLIYWLVDGSFPEDKSSHDRIVESNESHLLEGSILHKSLVFKNVTREDFKSTFSCVVTNAVGNAQKHFKLVETTRGCGSYR
;
A
#
# COMPACT_ATOMS: atom_id res chain seq x y z
N MET A 1 -45.52 -2.03 25.53
CA MET A 1 -44.44 -3.02 25.38
C MET A 1 -43.18 -2.29 24.95
N GLU A 2 -42.43 -1.78 25.93
CA GLU A 2 -41.12 -1.15 25.69
C GLU A 2 -40.08 -1.99 26.42
N ARG A 3 -39.12 -2.54 25.66
CA ARG A 3 -37.99 -3.28 26.22
C ARG A 3 -36.92 -2.26 26.60
N LYS A 4 -36.77 -2.01 27.90
CA LYS A 4 -35.57 -1.42 28.47
C LYS A 4 -34.46 -2.48 28.39
N SER A 5 -33.35 -2.15 27.75
CA SER A 5 -32.10 -2.90 27.90
C SER A 5 -31.11 -2.14 28.78
N PRO A 6 -30.30 -2.84 29.57
CA PRO A 6 -29.64 -2.31 30.76
C PRO A 6 -28.25 -1.74 30.45
N CYS A 7 -27.87 -0.77 31.26
CA CYS A 7 -26.49 -0.33 31.42
C CYS A 7 -25.67 -1.49 32.00
N SER A 8 -24.66 -2.00 31.28
CA SER A 8 -23.70 -2.96 31.83
C SER A 8 -22.34 -2.32 32.04
N GLU A 9 -22.03 -2.14 33.32
CA GLU A 9 -20.72 -1.98 33.93
C GLU A 9 -19.64 -2.89 33.32
N GLN A 10 -18.50 -2.30 32.93
CA GLN A 10 -17.21 -2.99 33.05
C GLN A 10 -16.23 -2.11 33.82
N SER A 11 -16.22 -2.43 35.11
CA SER A 11 -15.23 -2.19 36.16
C SER A 11 -13.78 -2.21 35.67
N LYS A 12 -13.09 -1.06 35.80
CA LYS A 12 -11.64 -1.00 36.00
C LYS A 12 -11.38 -0.89 37.51
N ARG A 13 -11.10 -2.01 38.16
CA ARG A 13 -10.43 -2.02 39.47
C ARG A 13 -8.93 -2.10 39.25
N LYS A 14 -8.18 -1.23 39.92
CA LYS A 14 -7.22 -1.56 40.99
C LYS A 14 -6.15 -0.47 41.05
N TRP A 15 -6.19 0.35 42.11
CA TRP A 15 -5.07 0.55 43.02
C TRP A 15 -5.66 0.90 44.40
N VAL A 16 -5.14 0.21 45.40
CA VAL A 16 -5.49 0.26 46.82
C VAL A 16 -4.57 1.28 47.49
N ASN A 17 -5.08 2.08 48.43
CA ASN A 17 -4.49 2.27 49.76
C ASN A 17 -5.39 3.18 50.62
N ASP A 18 -5.67 2.67 51.82
CA ASP A 18 -6.50 3.25 52.89
C ASP A 18 -6.00 4.61 53.40
N THR A 19 -6.90 5.43 53.96
CA THR A 19 -6.92 5.87 55.38
C THR A 19 -8.01 6.92 55.63
N HIS A 20 -8.87 6.68 56.63
CA HIS A 20 -9.81 7.55 57.38
C HIS A 20 -10.08 9.01 56.94
N ALA A 21 -11.37 9.36 56.76
CA ALA A 21 -12.07 10.44 57.51
C ALA A 21 -13.45 10.83 56.91
N GLY A 22 -14.47 10.92 57.79
CA GLY A 22 -15.55 11.93 57.69
C GLY A 22 -16.90 11.53 57.05
N PRO A 23 -18.05 11.84 57.70
CA PRO A 23 -19.38 11.66 57.10
C PRO A 23 -19.68 12.73 56.04
N CYS A 24 -20.24 12.33 54.91
CA CYS A 24 -20.70 13.26 53.87
C CYS A 24 -21.92 14.05 54.36
N ILE A 25 -21.74 15.34 54.65
CA ILE A 25 -22.85 16.27 54.83
C ILE A 25 -23.43 16.62 53.45
N TYR A 26 -24.69 16.27 53.27
CA TYR A 26 -25.54 16.68 52.16
C TYR A 26 -25.66 18.21 52.13
N ASN A 27 -25.31 18.85 51.02
CA ASN A 27 -25.64 20.27 50.82
C ASN A 27 -26.16 20.50 49.38
N PRO A 28 -27.40 20.98 49.20
CA PRO A 28 -28.04 21.09 47.89
C PRO A 28 -27.88 22.50 47.33
N THR A 29 -27.10 22.65 46.26
CA THR A 29 -27.22 23.80 45.37
C THR A 29 -27.26 23.32 43.92
N CYS A 30 -28.50 23.10 43.47
CA CYS A 30 -28.83 22.87 42.07
C CYS A 30 -28.57 24.18 41.29
N GLN A 31 -27.34 24.38 40.80
CA GLN A 31 -27.08 25.40 39.80
C GLN A 31 -27.48 24.87 38.42
N LYS A 32 -28.67 25.26 37.99
CA LYS A 32 -29.08 25.21 36.57
C LYS A 32 -28.06 26.02 35.76
N ARG A 33 -27.15 25.35 35.05
CA ARG A 33 -26.49 25.95 33.88
C ARG A 33 -27.44 25.77 32.71
N SER A 34 -28.05 26.86 32.29
CA SER A 34 -28.72 26.98 31.00
C SER A 34 -27.74 26.57 29.92
N PHE A 35 -28.03 25.48 29.21
CA PHE A 35 -27.33 25.14 27.98
C PHE A 35 -27.77 26.15 26.92
N ALA A 36 -26.83 27.02 26.53
CA ALA A 36 -26.99 27.86 25.35
C ALA A 36 -27.16 26.98 24.10
N GLU A 37 -27.94 27.50 23.17
CA GLU A 37 -28.36 26.89 21.90
C GLU A 37 -27.25 26.17 21.12
N GLY A 38 -27.67 25.10 20.45
CA GLY A 38 -26.82 24.15 19.76
C GLY A 38 -25.91 24.79 18.72
N THR A 39 -24.61 24.67 18.96
CA THR A 39 -23.62 24.77 17.91
C THR A 39 -23.74 23.53 17.03
N LYS A 40 -24.33 23.72 15.85
CA LYS A 40 -24.35 22.74 14.75
C LYS A 40 -22.90 22.33 14.47
N MET A 41 -22.52 21.16 14.96
CA MET A 41 -21.21 20.56 14.72
C MET A 41 -21.16 20.20 13.24
N LYS A 42 -20.63 21.11 12.43
CA LYS A 42 -20.42 20.89 11.00
C LYS A 42 -19.25 19.93 10.90
N ARG A 43 -19.53 18.63 10.72
CA ARG A 43 -18.53 17.66 10.31
C ARG A 43 -18.06 18.05 8.91
N THR A 44 -17.02 18.86 8.84
CA THR A 44 -16.25 19.01 7.62
C THR A 44 -15.31 17.81 7.59
N SER A 45 -15.75 16.71 6.98
CA SER A 45 -14.82 15.65 6.60
C SER A 45 -13.85 16.27 5.60
N VAL A 46 -12.59 16.39 5.98
CA VAL A 46 -11.51 16.67 5.03
C VAL A 46 -11.45 15.45 4.12
N LEU A 47 -12.09 15.52 2.95
CA LEU A 47 -11.85 14.55 1.90
C LEU A 47 -10.39 14.76 1.48
N LYS A 48 -9.50 13.83 1.87
CA LYS A 48 -8.21 13.73 1.21
C LYS A 48 -8.52 13.38 -0.24
N GLU A 49 -8.17 14.28 -1.15
CA GLU A 49 -8.29 14.03 -2.58
C GLU A 49 -7.35 12.87 -2.90
N VAL A 50 -7.93 11.73 -3.30
CA VAL A 50 -7.15 10.55 -3.71
C VAL A 50 -6.86 10.72 -5.19
N ASP A 51 -5.59 10.80 -5.54
CA ASP A 51 -5.15 10.91 -6.93
C ASP A 51 -5.06 9.53 -7.60
N SER A 52 -5.13 9.51 -8.94
CA SER A 52 -4.76 8.31 -9.70
C SER A 52 -3.30 7.91 -9.42
N PRO A 53 -3.00 6.60 -9.41
CA PRO A 53 -1.66 6.15 -9.04
C PRO A 53 -0.63 6.60 -10.06
N LYS A 54 0.61 6.80 -9.62
CA LYS A 54 1.70 7.23 -10.49
C LYS A 54 2.93 6.34 -10.33
N ILE A 55 3.32 5.69 -11.42
CA ILE A 55 4.57 4.91 -11.50
C ILE A 55 5.74 5.85 -11.77
N ILE A 56 6.84 5.66 -11.05
CA ILE A 56 8.06 6.45 -11.16
C ILE A 56 8.85 6.05 -12.42
N GLY A 57 9.30 7.07 -13.15
CA GLY A 57 10.08 6.92 -14.39
C GLY A 57 9.23 6.90 -15.67
N PRO A 58 9.84 6.60 -16.82
CA PRO A 58 9.16 6.68 -18.11
C PRO A 58 8.15 5.54 -18.30
N PRO A 59 7.04 5.74 -19.05
CA PRO A 59 6.03 4.72 -19.32
C PRO A 59 6.57 3.47 -20.05
N HIS A 60 7.65 3.64 -20.80
CA HIS A 60 8.34 2.58 -21.50
C HIS A 60 9.82 2.58 -21.15
N SER A 61 10.35 1.43 -20.76
CA SER A 61 11.76 1.24 -20.39
C SER A 61 12.38 0.12 -21.23
N ARG A 62 13.58 0.36 -21.74
CA ARG A 62 14.37 -0.66 -22.45
C ARG A 62 15.52 -1.10 -21.54
N ILE A 63 15.51 -2.37 -21.15
CA ILE A 63 16.46 -2.92 -20.19
C ILE A 63 17.44 -3.82 -20.93
N ARG A 64 18.73 -3.51 -20.82
CA ARG A 64 19.79 -4.32 -21.41
C ARG A 64 20.01 -5.58 -20.56
N ALA A 65 19.96 -6.75 -21.18
CA ALA A 65 20.12 -8.03 -20.49
C ALA A 65 20.90 -9.03 -21.35
N HIS A 66 21.62 -9.92 -20.69
CA HIS A 66 22.31 -11.02 -21.34
C HIS A 66 21.51 -12.32 -21.15
N PRO A 67 21.42 -13.20 -22.16
CA PRO A 67 20.84 -14.52 -21.97
C PRO A 67 21.56 -15.29 -20.84
N ALA A 68 20.82 -16.12 -20.14
CA ALA A 68 21.24 -16.90 -18.98
C ALA A 68 21.70 -16.09 -17.74
N ALA A 69 21.65 -14.76 -17.78
CA ALA A 69 21.93 -13.93 -16.60
C ALA A 69 20.70 -13.85 -15.69
N GLN A 70 20.93 -13.63 -14.40
CA GLN A 70 19.90 -13.15 -13.49
C GLN A 70 19.57 -11.68 -13.81
N LEU A 71 18.31 -11.31 -13.66
CA LEU A 71 17.83 -9.95 -13.89
C LEU A 71 16.73 -9.62 -12.87
N VAL A 72 16.70 -8.37 -12.43
CA VAL A 72 15.61 -7.84 -11.61
C VAL A 72 15.06 -6.59 -12.28
N LEU A 73 13.75 -6.55 -12.47
CA LEU A 73 13.03 -5.35 -12.88
C LEU A 73 12.37 -4.74 -11.66
N HIS A 74 12.63 -3.47 -11.40
CA HIS A 74 12.02 -2.74 -10.29
C HIS A 74 10.87 -1.87 -10.78
N CYS A 75 9.82 -1.80 -9.97
CA CYS A 75 8.73 -0.87 -10.13
C CYS A 75 8.43 -0.16 -8.82
N ASP A 76 8.48 1.16 -8.87
CA ASP A 76 8.23 2.06 -7.76
C ASP A 76 7.05 2.95 -8.12
N ALA A 77 6.11 3.13 -7.19
CA ALA A 77 4.92 3.94 -7.40
C ALA A 77 4.64 4.83 -6.19
N LEU A 78 4.19 6.05 -6.45
CA LEU A 78 3.79 6.99 -5.40
C LEU A 78 2.43 6.57 -4.83
N THR A 79 2.38 6.40 -3.51
CA THR A 79 1.15 6.19 -2.76
C THR A 79 0.69 7.54 -2.22
N HIS A 80 -0.41 8.06 -2.77
CA HIS A 80 -0.97 9.35 -2.38
C HIS A 80 -1.92 9.26 -1.17
N ALA A 81 -2.11 8.07 -0.59
CA ALA A 81 -3.04 7.83 0.50
C ALA A 81 -2.38 7.05 1.64
N ASP A 82 -2.69 7.47 2.86
CA ASP A 82 -2.51 6.68 4.07
C ASP A 82 -3.56 5.55 4.03
N ASP A 83 -3.09 4.32 3.88
CA ASP A 83 -3.78 3.03 3.99
C ASP A 83 -4.51 2.42 2.75
N ASP A 84 -3.94 1.27 2.35
CA ASP A 84 -4.55 -0.02 2.00
C ASP A 84 -5.21 -0.28 0.64
N GLU A 85 -5.51 0.72 -0.18
CA GLU A 85 -6.25 0.47 -1.43
C GLU A 85 -5.40 0.46 -2.72
N THR A 86 -4.08 0.62 -2.61
CA THR A 86 -3.19 0.59 -3.79
C THR A 86 -2.56 -0.78 -3.97
N LEU A 87 -2.82 -1.41 -5.11
CA LEU A 87 -2.21 -2.69 -5.49
C LEU A 87 -1.11 -2.46 -6.53
N ILE A 88 0.02 -3.15 -6.37
CA ILE A 88 1.08 -3.25 -7.38
C ILE A 88 1.30 -4.71 -7.77
N TYR A 89 1.36 -5.00 -9.07
CA TYR A 89 1.59 -6.35 -9.58
C TYR A 89 2.27 -6.33 -10.95
N TRP A 90 2.79 -7.48 -11.36
CA TRP A 90 3.43 -7.66 -12.65
C TRP A 90 2.58 -8.51 -13.61
N LEU A 91 2.74 -8.24 -14.89
CA LEU A 91 2.19 -9.06 -15.97
C LEU A 91 3.30 -9.40 -16.98
N VAL A 92 3.30 -10.64 -17.47
CA VAL A 92 4.12 -11.12 -18.58
C VAL A 92 3.20 -11.38 -19.76
N ASP A 93 3.29 -10.56 -20.81
CA ASP A 93 2.39 -10.61 -21.97
C ASP A 93 0.91 -10.59 -21.55
N GLY A 94 0.58 -9.72 -20.58
CA GLY A 94 -0.79 -9.49 -20.13
C GLY A 94 -1.38 -10.53 -19.17
N SER A 95 -0.60 -11.49 -18.67
CA SER A 95 -1.06 -12.47 -17.66
C SER A 95 -0.10 -12.53 -16.48
N PHE A 96 -0.57 -13.03 -15.34
CA PHE A 96 0.25 -13.17 -14.13
C PHE A 96 1.41 -14.15 -14.34
N PRO A 97 2.59 -13.90 -13.74
CA PRO A 97 3.75 -14.79 -13.90
C PRO A 97 3.49 -16.24 -13.47
N GLU A 98 2.68 -16.47 -12.45
CA GLU A 98 2.29 -17.80 -11.94
C GLU A 98 1.45 -18.61 -12.92
N ASP A 99 0.71 -17.95 -13.82
CA ASP A 99 -0.12 -18.60 -14.84
C ASP A 99 0.68 -18.98 -16.10
N LYS A 100 1.96 -18.61 -16.17
CA LYS A 100 2.83 -18.85 -17.33
C LYS A 100 3.67 -20.11 -17.14
N SER A 101 4.08 -20.71 -18.26
CA SER A 101 5.07 -21.80 -18.26
C SER A 101 6.44 -21.39 -17.71
N SER A 102 6.69 -20.07 -17.57
CA SER A 102 7.91 -19.49 -17.02
C SER A 102 7.88 -19.27 -15.50
N HIS A 103 6.80 -19.62 -14.78
CA HIS A 103 6.64 -19.33 -13.35
C HIS A 103 7.80 -19.84 -12.47
N ASP A 104 8.45 -20.95 -12.86
CA ASP A 104 9.61 -21.48 -12.14
C ASP A 104 10.83 -20.56 -12.17
N ARG A 105 10.94 -19.70 -13.20
CA ARG A 105 12.09 -18.82 -13.45
C ARG A 105 11.80 -17.35 -13.26
N ILE A 106 10.55 -16.92 -13.46
CA ILE A 106 10.13 -15.52 -13.38
C ILE A 106 9.12 -15.41 -12.25
N VAL A 107 9.49 -14.72 -11.17
CA VAL A 107 8.71 -14.66 -9.93
C VAL A 107 8.60 -13.21 -9.47
N GLU A 108 7.41 -12.82 -8.98
CA GLU A 108 7.23 -11.53 -8.32
C GLU A 108 7.81 -11.54 -6.91
N SER A 109 8.46 -10.45 -6.52
CA SER A 109 8.85 -10.25 -5.12
C SER A 109 7.62 -9.95 -4.26
N ASN A 110 7.80 -10.09 -2.95
CA ASN A 110 6.88 -9.48 -2.01
C ASN A 110 6.84 -7.96 -2.23
N GLU A 111 5.68 -7.38 -1.95
CA GLU A 111 5.50 -5.95 -1.91
C GLU A 111 6.25 -5.37 -0.71
N SER A 112 6.79 -4.16 -0.87
CA SER A 112 7.38 -3.40 0.23
C SER A 112 7.09 -1.91 0.09
N HIS A 113 7.18 -1.20 1.20
CA HIS A 113 7.07 0.25 1.23
C HIS A 113 8.44 0.88 1.45
N LEU A 114 8.81 1.83 0.60
CA LEU A 114 9.99 2.66 0.72
C LEU A 114 9.59 4.08 1.17
N LEU A 115 10.56 4.84 1.68
CA LEU A 115 10.36 6.22 2.15
C LEU A 115 9.14 6.38 3.06
N GLU A 116 9.14 5.64 4.18
CA GLU A 116 8.15 5.80 5.25
C GLU A 116 6.70 5.62 4.77
N GLY A 117 6.47 4.72 3.81
CA GLY A 117 5.13 4.41 3.30
C GLY A 117 4.76 5.10 1.99
N SER A 118 5.54 6.10 1.55
CA SER A 118 5.22 6.98 0.41
C SER A 118 5.46 6.35 -0.97
N ILE A 119 6.25 5.27 -1.02
CA ILE A 119 6.55 4.56 -2.26
C ILE A 119 6.21 3.09 -2.09
N LEU A 120 5.33 2.59 -2.95
CA LEU A 120 5.07 1.17 -3.10
C LEU A 120 6.08 0.56 -4.07
N HIS A 121 6.69 -0.54 -3.68
CA HIS A 121 7.75 -1.21 -4.43
C HIS A 121 7.42 -2.68 -4.66
N LYS A 122 7.62 -3.14 -5.90
CA LYS A 122 7.57 -4.56 -6.26
C LYS A 122 8.50 -4.87 -7.41
N SER A 123 9.17 -6.01 -7.34
CA SER A 123 10.15 -6.44 -8.32
C SER A 123 9.70 -7.68 -9.07
N LEU A 124 10.11 -7.80 -10.35
CA LEU A 124 10.02 -9.04 -11.13
C LEU A 124 11.42 -9.64 -11.24
N VAL A 125 11.60 -10.84 -10.70
CA VAL A 125 12.90 -11.51 -10.58
C VAL A 125 13.00 -12.64 -11.60
N PHE A 126 14.05 -12.60 -12.41
CA PHE A 126 14.41 -13.63 -13.38
C PHE A 126 15.60 -14.41 -12.83
N LYS A 127 15.41 -15.71 -12.55
CA LYS A 127 16.50 -16.63 -12.20
C LYS A 127 17.49 -16.78 -13.35
N ASN A 128 16.98 -16.83 -14.58
CA ASN A 128 17.77 -16.82 -15.80
C ASN A 128 16.91 -16.30 -16.96
N VAL A 129 17.41 -15.25 -17.62
CA VAL A 129 16.79 -14.69 -18.82
C VAL A 129 16.95 -15.68 -19.98
N THR A 130 15.88 -15.97 -20.72
CA THR A 130 15.91 -16.80 -21.93
C THR A 130 15.71 -15.96 -23.19
N ARG A 131 15.88 -16.57 -24.36
CA ARG A 131 15.74 -15.84 -25.64
C ARG A 131 14.29 -15.41 -25.90
N GLU A 132 13.34 -16.14 -25.35
CA GLU A 132 11.91 -15.88 -25.42
C GLU A 132 11.55 -14.60 -24.66
N ASP A 133 12.20 -14.34 -23.54
CA ASP A 133 11.95 -13.16 -22.69
C ASP A 133 12.21 -11.83 -23.43
N PHE A 134 13.09 -11.81 -24.44
CA PHE A 134 13.33 -10.62 -25.28
C PHE A 134 12.17 -10.30 -26.23
N LYS A 135 11.26 -11.24 -26.47
CA LYS A 135 10.06 -11.04 -27.28
C LYS A 135 8.88 -10.60 -26.41
N SER A 136 8.86 -11.02 -25.14
CA SER A 136 7.82 -10.69 -24.19
C SER A 136 7.75 -9.22 -23.79
N THR A 137 6.62 -8.81 -23.25
CA THR A 137 6.35 -7.50 -22.66
C THR A 137 6.11 -7.70 -21.18
N PHE A 138 6.91 -7.03 -20.35
CA PHE A 138 6.73 -7.04 -18.91
C PHE A 138 6.05 -5.75 -18.50
N SER A 139 4.96 -5.84 -17.75
CA SER A 139 4.22 -4.66 -17.31
C SER A 139 4.16 -4.63 -15.80
N CYS A 140 4.52 -3.51 -15.22
CA CYS A 140 4.13 -3.18 -13.86
C CYS A 140 2.80 -2.42 -13.93
N VAL A 141 1.81 -2.90 -13.19
CA VAL A 141 0.50 -2.25 -13.08
C VAL A 141 0.28 -1.83 -11.65
N VAL A 142 -0.20 -0.61 -11.47
CA VAL A 142 -0.56 -0.05 -10.18
C VAL A 142 -1.99 0.46 -10.27
N THR A 143 -2.84 0.05 -9.34
CA THR A 143 -4.26 0.43 -9.33
C THR A 143 -4.68 0.83 -7.93
N ASN A 144 -5.56 1.82 -7.86
CA ASN A 144 -6.28 2.19 -6.64
C ASN A 144 -7.76 2.45 -6.98
N ALA A 145 -8.56 2.95 -6.02
CA ALA A 145 -9.98 3.24 -6.23
C ALA A 145 -10.28 4.29 -7.30
N VAL A 146 -9.30 5.10 -7.70
CA VAL A 146 -9.47 6.24 -8.62
C VAL A 146 -9.05 5.89 -10.03
N GLY A 147 -8.08 4.99 -10.21
CA GLY A 147 -7.64 4.58 -11.53
C GLY A 147 -6.48 3.59 -11.53
N ASN A 148 -5.88 3.43 -12.71
CA ASN A 148 -4.73 2.59 -12.94
C ASN A 148 -3.62 3.33 -13.68
N ALA A 149 -2.38 2.90 -13.44
CA ALA A 149 -1.19 3.29 -14.18
C ALA A 149 -0.41 2.04 -14.56
N GLN A 150 0.24 2.08 -15.72
CA GLN A 150 1.03 0.95 -16.22
C GLN A 150 2.36 1.43 -16.80
N LYS A 151 3.41 0.67 -16.53
CA LYS A 151 4.74 0.86 -17.10
C LYS A 151 5.21 -0.41 -17.77
N HIS A 152 5.66 -0.27 -19.01
CA HIS A 152 6.10 -1.38 -19.84
C HIS A 152 7.62 -1.46 -19.91
N PHE A 153 8.14 -2.67 -19.85
CA PHE A 153 9.55 -2.98 -19.94
C PHE A 153 9.77 -3.94 -21.12
N LYS A 154 10.78 -3.61 -21.94
CA LYS A 154 11.27 -4.46 -23.02
C LYS A 154 12.74 -4.78 -22.79
N LEU A 155 13.08 -6.06 -22.85
CA LEU A 155 14.47 -6.48 -22.77
C LEU A 155 15.16 -6.28 -24.13
N VAL A 156 16.43 -5.90 -24.09
CA VAL A 156 17.30 -5.75 -25.27
C VAL A 156 18.54 -6.59 -25.03
N GLU A 157 18.80 -7.54 -25.94
CA GLU A 157 19.94 -8.44 -25.83
C GLU A 157 21.24 -7.65 -25.92
N THR A 158 22.10 -7.79 -24.90
CA THR A 158 23.47 -7.31 -24.98
C THR A 158 24.30 -8.33 -25.74
N THR A 159 24.54 -8.05 -27.01
CA THR A 159 25.57 -8.78 -27.76
C THR A 159 26.92 -8.49 -27.13
N ARG A 160 27.67 -9.53 -26.75
CA ARG A 160 29.09 -9.34 -26.45
C ARG A 160 29.74 -8.86 -27.75
N GLY A 161 30.04 -7.57 -27.82
CA GLY A 161 30.95 -7.06 -28.83
C GLY A 161 32.29 -7.74 -28.58
N CYS A 162 32.60 -8.79 -29.33
CA CYS A 162 33.97 -9.23 -29.50
C CYS A 162 34.65 -8.19 -30.40
N GLY A 163 35.02 -7.06 -29.81
CA GLY A 163 35.84 -6.04 -30.46
C GLY A 163 37.30 -6.43 -30.33
N SER A 164 37.76 -7.37 -31.16
CA SER A 164 39.18 -7.42 -31.52
C SER A 164 39.44 -6.30 -32.52
N TYR A 165 39.87 -5.14 -32.03
CA TYR A 165 40.55 -4.17 -32.88
C TYR A 165 42.04 -4.56 -32.92
N ARG A 166 42.52 -4.72 -34.15
CA ARG A 166 43.91 -5.00 -34.53
C ARG A 166 44.87 -3.94 -34.00
#